data_AF-A0A1A8KV65-F1
#
_entry.id   AF-A0A1A8KV65-F1
#
_cell.length_a   1.000
_cell.length_b   1.000
_cell.length_c   1.000
_cell.angle_alpha   90.00
_cell.angle_beta   90.00
_cell.angle_gamma   90.00
#
_symmetry.space_group_name_H-M   'P 1'
#
loop_
_entity.id
_entity.type
_entity.pdbx_description
1 polymer ?
#
loop_
_entity_poly.entity_id
_entity_poly.type
_entity_poly.pdbx_seq_one_letter_code
_entity_poly.pdbx_strand_id
1 'polypeptide(L)' 'GFDPNMGMFQSIPHNDPINILVRVYVVRATDLHPADINGKADPYIVIKLGKSEIKDKENYISKQLNPVFG' A
#
# COMPACT_ATOMS: atom_id res chain seq x y z
N GLY A 1 38.86 -31.49 -16.69
CA GLY A 1 37.62 -31.68 -17.47
C GLY A 1 36.79 -30.43 -17.30
N PHE A 2 36.22 -29.90 -18.39
CA PHE A 2 35.34 -28.73 -18.34
C PHE A 2 34.04 -29.10 -17.61
N ASP A 3 33.72 -28.37 -16.54
CA ASP A 3 32.42 -28.46 -15.89
C ASP A 3 31.37 -27.84 -16.85
N PRO A 4 30.38 -28.61 -17.31
CA PRO A 4 29.36 -28.11 -18.24
C PRO A 4 28.49 -26.98 -17.67
N ASN A 5 28.55 -26.70 -16.37
CA ASN A 5 27.87 -25.57 -15.75
C ASN A 5 28.62 -24.23 -15.89
N MET A 6 29.87 -24.24 -16.37
CA MET A 6 30.77 -23.09 -16.26
C MET A 6 30.65 -22.03 -17.37
N GLY A 7 29.78 -22.21 -18.38
CA GLY A 7 29.89 -21.40 -19.62
C GLY A 7 28.64 -20.68 -20.14
N MET A 8 27.42 -21.13 -19.83
CA MET A 8 26.25 -20.72 -20.64
C MET A 8 25.33 -19.68 -19.98
N PHE A 9 25.43 -19.48 -18.66
CA PHE A 9 24.45 -18.66 -17.93
C PHE A 9 25.05 -17.61 -16.99
N GLN A 10 26.38 -17.46 -16.93
CA GLN A 10 27.04 -16.48 -16.05
C GLN A 10 26.73 -15.02 -16.42
N SER A 11 26.36 -14.74 -17.68
CA SER A 11 25.97 -13.41 -18.14
C SER A 11 24.49 -13.07 -17.90
N ILE A 12 23.70 -14.01 -17.38
CA ILE A 12 22.28 -13.76 -17.09
C ILE A 12 22.16 -13.24 -15.65
N PRO A 13 21.53 -12.07 -15.44
CA PRO A 13 21.30 -11.58 -14.09
C PRO A 13 20.45 -12.57 -13.28
N HIS A 14 20.79 -12.74 -12.00
CA HIS A 14 20.04 -13.64 -11.12
C HIS A 14 18.63 -13.11 -10.89
N ASN A 15 17.64 -14.01 -10.97
CA ASN A 15 16.24 -13.72 -10.70
C ASN A 15 15.91 -13.87 -9.20
N ASP A 16 16.76 -13.31 -8.35
CA ASP A 16 16.58 -13.37 -6.90
C ASP A 16 15.57 -12.29 -6.46
N PRO A 17 14.74 -12.56 -5.43
CA PRO A 17 13.87 -11.53 -4.86
C PRO A 17 14.68 -10.33 -4.35
N ILE A 18 14.25 -9.13 -4.73
CA ILE A 18 14.87 -7.87 -4.30
C ILE A 18 13.95 -7.16 -3.31
N ASN A 19 14.51 -6.66 -2.22
CA ASN A 19 13.80 -5.78 -1.31
C ASN A 19 13.61 -4.41 -1.94
N ILE A 20 12.36 -3.95 -2.03
CA ILE A 20 12.01 -2.62 -2.53
C ILE A 20 11.35 -1.79 -1.45
N LEU A 21 11.54 -0.47 -1.50
CA LEU A 21 10.82 0.49 -0.66
C LEU A 21 9.65 1.08 -1.44
N VAL A 22 8.44 0.93 -0.91
CA VAL A 22 7.22 1.55 -1.47
C VAL A 22 6.76 2.63 -0.50
N ARG A 23 6.53 3.85 -1.02
CA ARG A 23 5.97 4.96 -0.24
C ARG A 23 4.62 5.36 -0.83
N VAL A 24 3.59 5.33 0.02
CA VAL A 24 2.21 5.67 -0.35
C VAL A 24 1.83 6.97 0.35
N TYR A 25 1.28 7.92 -0.40
CA TYR A 25 0.72 9.17 0.12
C TYR A 25 -0.78 9.15 -0.10
N VAL A 26 -1.55 9.28 0.97
CA VAL A 26 -3.02 9.34 0.90
C VAL A 26 -3.41 10.76 1.25
N VAL A 27 -3.64 11.60 0.25
CA VAL A 27 -3.83 13.04 0.47
C VAL A 27 -5.24 13.35 0.97
N ARG A 28 -6.26 12.87 0.26
CA ARG A 28 -7.68 13.13 0.57
C ARG A 28 -8.60 12.07 -0.01
N ALA A 29 -9.82 12.02 0.53
CA ALA A 29 -10.97 11.41 -0.16
C ALA A 29 -12.00 12.49 -0.51
N THR A 30 -12.85 12.21 -1.49
CA THR A 30 -13.89 13.13 -1.96
C THR A 30 -15.21 12.39 -2.09
N ASP A 31 -16.30 13.04 -1.69
CA ASP A 31 -17.68 12.56 -1.84
C ASP A 31 -17.89 11.13 -1.30
N LEU A 32 -17.35 10.86 -0.12
CA LEU A 32 -17.60 9.58 0.56
C LEU A 32 -19.09 9.37 0.78
N HIS A 33 -19.51 8.11 0.69
CA HIS A 33 -20.89 7.76 1.01
C HIS A 33 -21.17 8.04 2.49
N PRO A 34 -22.28 8.70 2.83
CA PRO A 34 -22.70 8.88 4.21
C PRO A 34 -22.83 7.52 4.92
N ALA A 35 -22.21 7.40 6.09
CA ALA A 35 -22.28 6.20 6.92
C ALA A 35 -23.06 6.43 8.22
N ASP A 36 -23.31 7.69 8.58
CA ASP A 36 -24.01 8.09 9.80
C ASP A 36 -25.38 8.69 9.53
N ILE A 37 -26.27 8.63 10.53
CA ILE A 37 -27.64 9.21 10.53
C ILE A 37 -27.64 10.70 10.13
N ASN A 38 -26.55 11.42 10.41
CA ASN A 38 -26.40 12.84 10.10
C ASN A 38 -25.92 13.12 8.66
N GLY A 39 -25.84 12.11 7.79
CA GLY A 39 -25.33 12.29 6.42
C GLY A 39 -23.81 12.49 6.37
N LYS A 40 -23.06 12.04 7.38
CA LYS A 40 -21.59 12.16 7.49
C LYS A 40 -20.95 10.78 7.61
N ALA A 41 -19.63 10.74 7.74
CA ALA A 41 -18.86 9.52 8.00
C ALA A 41 -17.66 9.87 8.88
N ASP A 42 -17.12 8.87 9.58
CA ASP A 42 -15.86 8.93 10.32
C ASP A 42 -14.76 8.14 9.57
N PRO A 43 -14.24 8.64 8.44
CA PRO A 43 -13.26 7.92 7.61
C PRO A 43 -11.88 7.76 8.28
N TYR A 44 -11.24 6.62 8.00
CA TYR A 44 -9.86 6.30 8.34
C TYR A 44 -9.19 5.52 7.21
N ILE A 45 -7.86 5.44 7.22
CA ILE A 45 -7.08 4.79 6.16
C ILE A 45 -6.79 3.32 6.50
N VAL A 46 -6.91 2.45 5.49
CA VAL A 46 -6.38 1.08 5.52
C VAL A 46 -5.55 0.84 4.27
N ILE A 47 -4.31 0.39 4.43
CA ILE A 47 -3.39 0.04 3.33
C ILE A 47 -3.04 -1.44 3.44
N LYS A 48 -3.20 -2.19 2.34
CA LYS A 48 -2.87 -3.62 2.28
C LYS A 48 -1.93 -3.90 1.10
N LEU A 49 -0.80 -4.56 1.38
CA LEU A 49 0.15 -5.02 0.38
C LEU A 49 0.49 -6.50 0.65
N GLY A 50 -0.08 -7.39 -0.16
CA GLY A 50 0.05 -8.84 0.04
C GLY A 50 -0.50 -9.27 1.40
N LYS A 51 0.38 -9.78 2.26
CA LYS A 51 0.05 -10.21 3.64
C LYS A 51 0.17 -9.08 4.67
N SER A 52 0.73 -7.94 4.30
CA SER A 52 0.90 -6.79 5.19
C SER A 52 -0.35 -5.90 5.15
N GLU A 53 -0.82 -5.46 6.31
CA GLU A 53 -1.96 -4.56 6.45
C GLU A 53 -1.65 -3.50 7.52
N ILE A 54 -1.94 -2.24 7.21
CA ILE A 54 -1.80 -1.09 8.10
C ILE A 54 -3.19 -0.46 8.24
N LYS A 55 -3.64 -0.28 9.48
CA LYS A 55 -4.94 0.33 9.81
C LYS A 55 -4.70 1.55 10.67
N ASP A 56 -5.21 2.69 10.22
CA ASP A 56 -5.02 3.97 10.89
C ASP A 56 -6.29 4.44 11.61
N LYS A 57 -6.97 3.50 12.28
CA LYS A 57 -8.30 3.74 12.86
C LYS A 57 -8.27 4.79 13.97
N GLU A 58 -7.16 4.92 14.69
CA GLU A 58 -7.01 5.89 15.79
C GLU A 58 -6.92 7.33 15.27
N ASN A 59 -6.44 7.53 14.03
CA ASN A 59 -6.33 8.84 13.38
C ASN A 59 -7.49 9.11 12.40
N TYR A 60 -8.67 8.58 12.69
CA TYR A 60 -9.87 8.86 11.89
C TYR A 60 -10.20 10.36 11.89
N ILE A 61 -10.81 10.83 10.81
CA ILE A 61 -11.29 12.20 10.68
C ILE A 61 -12.79 12.20 10.93
N SER A 62 -13.25 12.93 11.94
CA SER A 62 -14.65 12.85 12.35
C SER A 62 -15.60 13.60 11.42
N LYS A 63 -16.77 13.01 11.14
CA LYS A 63 -17.94 13.59 10.48
C LYS A 63 -17.63 14.32 9.17
N GLN A 64 -16.79 13.74 8.33
CA GLN A 64 -16.31 14.34 7.09
C GLN A 64 -16.48 13.40 5.90
N LEU A 65 -17.10 13.90 4.82
CA LEU A 65 -17.21 13.16 3.54
C LEU A 65 -16.06 13.47 2.59
N ASN A 66 -15.32 14.56 2.85
CA ASN A 66 -14.16 15.01 2.08
C ASN A 66 -12.93 15.14 2.99
N PRO A 67 -12.44 14.05 3.62
CA PRO A 67 -11.34 14.11 4.56
C PRO A 67 -10.02 14.46 3.85
N VAL A 68 -9.19 15.27 4.50
CA VAL A 68 -7.78 15.52 4.12
C VAL A 68 -6.90 14.86 5.16
N PHE A 69 -6.07 13.90 4.75
CA PHE A 69 -5.19 13.15 5.65
C PHE A 69 -3.75 13.69 5.62
N GLY A 70 -3.27 14.13 4.44
CA GLY A 70 -1.91 14.67 4.25
C GLY A 70 -1.18 14.06 3.07
#